data_AF-A0A1X7TNE9-F1
#
_entry.id   AF-A0A1X7TNE9-F1
#
_cell.length_a   1.000
_cell.length_b   1.000
_cell.length_c   1.000
_cell.angle_alpha   90.00
_cell.angle_beta   90.00
_cell.angle_gamma   90.00
#
_symmetry.space_group_name_H-M   'P 1'
#
loop_
_entity.id
_entity.type
_entity.pdbx_description
1 polymer ?
#
loop_
_entity_poly.entity_id
_entity_poly.type
_entity_poly.pdbx_seq_one_letter_code
_entity_poly.pdbx_strand_id
1 'polypeptide(L)'
;MFHNVGEIFKQKSSLLEEIKEFLSYHSVREKVKNCCDIPSLLCLIQNECSLTNIEFLDSVVEEMEITEATRYIETYRTQLKEFCNSLSISLCLKERFSSIPHLQCETVTFVLDWEPEEHVLKDIKNLLAQVSDGKLLKIECIEQTNSICVTCSFPFTDIGFTVLRMIENIHILMGQGLKKLTIGNLTLWRRQDVRQKELKEKDQDTLQDIISYIILQSNIKKMKKELRVHVCGYMKCNV
;
A
#
# COMPACT_ATOMS: atom_id res chain seq x y z
N MET A 1 19.87 11.22 3.37
CA MET A 1 19.24 11.59 2.09
C MET A 1 18.48 12.91 2.20
N PHE A 2 17.39 12.98 2.98
CA PHE A 2 16.57 14.20 3.11
C PHE A 2 17.35 15.48 3.46
N HIS A 3 18.35 15.41 4.34
CA HIS A 3 19.20 16.56 4.65
C HIS A 3 19.91 17.12 3.41
N ASN A 4 20.60 16.27 2.65
CA ASN A 4 21.35 16.71 1.46
C ASN A 4 20.42 17.25 0.37
N VAL A 5 19.27 16.60 0.14
CA VAL A 5 18.25 17.09 -0.81
C VAL A 5 17.69 18.42 -0.33
N GLY A 6 17.37 18.53 0.97
CA GLY A 6 16.85 19.76 1.55
C GLY A 6 17.80 20.95 1.42
N GLU A 7 19.11 20.75 1.56
CA GLU A 7 20.11 21.80 1.33
C GLU A 7 20.11 22.28 -0.12
N ILE A 8 19.92 21.38 -1.10
CA ILE A 8 19.79 21.75 -2.51
C ILE A 8 18.52 22.59 -2.75
N PHE A 9 17.38 22.15 -2.21
CA PHE A 9 16.12 22.90 -2.32
C PHE A 9 16.22 24.30 -1.71
N LYS A 10 16.88 24.44 -0.55
CA LYS A 10 17.09 25.75 0.10
C LYS A 10 17.89 26.71 -0.79
N GLN A 11 18.82 26.20 -1.58
CA GLN A 11 19.59 27.01 -2.54
C GLN A 11 18.73 27.43 -3.75
N LYS A 12 17.66 26.69 -4.07
CA LYS A 12 16.74 26.96 -5.18
C LYS A 12 15.44 27.62 -4.71
N SER A 13 15.56 28.67 -3.90
CA SER A 13 14.42 29.41 -3.33
C SER A 13 13.42 29.96 -4.35
N SER A 14 13.86 30.18 -5.60
CA SER A 14 13.01 30.62 -6.71
C SER A 14 11.91 29.61 -7.09
N LEU A 15 12.09 28.32 -6.77
CA LEU A 15 11.14 27.26 -7.12
C LEU A 15 9.92 27.19 -6.18
N LEU A 16 9.82 28.09 -5.19
CA LEU A 16 8.79 28.02 -4.15
C LEU A 16 7.37 27.93 -4.71
N GLU A 17 7.02 28.82 -5.64
CA GLU A 17 5.67 28.89 -6.19
C GLU A 17 5.38 27.74 -7.17
N GLU A 18 6.39 27.31 -7.94
CA GLU A 18 6.28 26.15 -8.84
C GLU A 18 6.04 24.85 -8.04
N ILE A 19 6.77 24.64 -6.95
CA ILE A 19 6.57 23.50 -6.06
C ILE A 19 5.17 23.58 -5.42
N LYS A 20 4.72 24.76 -4.98
CA LYS A 20 3.36 24.91 -4.42
C LYS A 20 2.30 24.57 -5.45
N GLU A 21 2.46 25.05 -6.68
CA GLU A 21 1.53 24.76 -7.77
C GLU A 21 1.45 23.26 -8.01
N PHE A 22 2.59 22.58 -8.16
CA PHE A 22 2.65 21.13 -8.30
C PHE A 22 1.95 20.42 -7.14
N LEU A 23 2.34 20.72 -5.90
CA LEU A 23 1.77 20.10 -4.70
C LEU A 23 0.28 20.40 -4.49
N SER A 24 -0.24 21.48 -5.08
CA SER A 24 -1.67 21.82 -5.02
C SER A 24 -2.54 20.78 -5.74
N TYR A 25 -1.99 20.01 -6.68
CA TYR A 25 -2.70 18.93 -7.37
C TYR A 25 -2.69 17.61 -6.59
N HIS A 26 -1.98 17.54 -5.45
CA HIS A 26 -1.87 16.35 -4.62
C HIS A 26 -2.73 16.41 -3.36
N SER A 27 -2.75 15.31 -2.60
CA SER A 27 -3.48 15.14 -1.32
C SER A 27 -3.11 16.15 -0.23
N VAL A 28 -2.07 16.95 -0.44
CA VAL A 28 -1.53 17.95 0.49
C VAL A 28 -2.02 19.38 0.23
N ARG A 29 -2.89 19.61 -0.75
CA ARG A 29 -3.38 20.94 -1.18
C ARG A 29 -3.68 21.91 -0.02
N GLU A 30 -4.43 21.48 0.98
CA GLU A 30 -4.83 22.36 2.10
C GLU A 30 -3.64 22.74 2.97
N LYS A 31 -2.71 21.81 3.20
CA LYS A 31 -1.51 22.04 4.00
C LYS A 31 -0.51 22.94 3.26
N VAL A 32 -0.40 22.82 1.93
CA VAL A 32 0.49 23.62 1.08
C VAL A 32 0.15 25.12 1.15
N LYS A 33 -1.13 25.49 1.26
CA LYS A 33 -1.58 26.88 1.38
C LYS A 33 -0.95 27.62 2.58
N ASN A 34 -0.62 26.87 3.64
CA ASN A 34 -0.04 27.42 4.86
C ASN A 34 1.50 27.48 4.81
N CYS A 35 2.15 26.96 3.77
CA CYS A 35 3.60 26.97 3.64
C CYS A 35 4.06 28.29 3.03
N CYS A 36 4.87 29.04 3.79
CA CYS A 36 5.40 30.34 3.35
C CYS A 36 6.80 30.27 2.74
N ASP A 37 7.52 29.16 2.94
CA ASP A 37 8.91 29.00 2.54
C ASP A 37 9.26 27.55 2.15
N ILE A 38 10.45 27.37 1.55
CA ILE A 38 10.97 26.07 1.14
C ILE A 38 11.12 25.10 2.33
N PRO A 39 11.68 25.49 3.49
CA PRO A 39 11.73 24.62 4.67
C PRO A 39 10.36 24.05 5.07
N SER A 40 9.31 24.87 5.06
CA SER A 40 7.95 24.44 5.38
C SER A 40 7.41 23.42 4.36
N LEU A 41 7.69 23.62 3.07
CA LEU A 41 7.35 22.64 2.03
C LEU A 41 8.14 21.34 2.16
N LEU A 42 9.43 21.42 2.46
CA LEU A 42 10.26 20.23 2.68
C LEU A 42 9.77 19.40 3.87
N CYS A 43 9.34 20.05 4.96
CA CYS A 43 8.74 19.38 6.10
C CYS A 43 7.45 18.66 5.70
N LEU A 44 6.62 19.30 4.89
CA LEU A 44 5.40 18.70 4.36
C LEU A 44 5.70 17.49 3.47
N ILE A 45 6.63 17.60 2.53
CA ILE A 45 7.06 16.48 1.67
C ILE A 45 7.61 15.32 2.52
N GLN A 46 8.42 15.64 3.52
CA GLN A 46 8.98 14.64 4.44
C GLN A 46 7.89 13.89 5.21
N ASN A 47 6.83 14.58 5.64
CA ASN A 47 5.72 13.97 6.38
C ASN A 47 4.89 13.00 5.53
N GLU A 48 4.88 13.16 4.21
CA GLU A 48 4.19 12.25 3.29
C GLU A 48 5.09 11.07 2.85
N CYS A 49 6.39 11.14 3.16
CA CYS A 49 7.36 10.07 2.93
C CYS A 49 7.54 9.19 4.17
N SER A 50 8.07 7.99 3.96
CA SER A 50 8.51 7.09 5.02
C SER A 50 9.93 6.60 4.76
N LEU A 51 10.50 5.84 5.70
CA LEU A 51 11.82 5.22 5.52
C LEU A 51 11.86 4.35 4.25
N THR A 52 10.75 3.69 3.92
CA THR A 52 10.69 2.73 2.81
C THR A 52 10.03 3.27 1.55
N ASN A 53 9.34 4.42 1.64
CA ASN A 53 8.66 5.06 0.52
C ASN A 53 9.04 6.55 0.44
N ILE A 54 9.80 6.91 -0.59
CA ILE A 54 10.23 8.27 -0.88
C ILE A 54 9.71 8.76 -2.24
N GLU A 55 8.71 8.08 -2.81
CA GLU A 55 8.17 8.36 -4.16
C GLU A 55 7.68 9.81 -4.26
N PHE A 56 7.06 10.34 -3.20
CA PHE A 56 6.58 11.72 -3.19
C PHE A 56 7.72 12.74 -3.31
N LEU A 57 8.84 12.54 -2.60
CA LEU A 57 10.03 13.39 -2.76
C LEU A 57 10.63 13.26 -4.17
N ASP A 58 10.68 12.03 -4.69
CA ASP A 58 11.24 11.76 -6.01
C ASP A 58 10.45 12.44 -7.12
N SER A 59 9.11 12.35 -7.09
CA SER A 59 8.25 13.05 -8.06
C SER A 59 8.46 14.57 -8.04
N VAL A 60 8.66 15.17 -6.86
CA VAL A 60 8.97 16.61 -6.77
C VAL A 60 10.35 16.91 -7.37
N VAL A 61 11.35 16.07 -7.13
CA VAL A 61 12.71 16.27 -7.69
C VAL A 61 12.73 16.09 -9.21
N GLU A 62 11.98 15.13 -9.73
CA GLU A 62 11.81 14.89 -11.17
C GLU A 62 11.09 16.06 -11.86
N GLU A 63 9.94 16.49 -11.33
CA GLU A 63 9.15 17.59 -11.90
C GLU A 63 9.93 18.92 -11.92
N MET A 64 10.69 19.19 -10.86
CA MET A 64 11.48 20.42 -10.73
C MET A 64 12.86 20.32 -11.42
N GLU A 65 13.15 19.21 -12.11
CA GLU A 65 14.40 18.94 -12.81
C GLU A 65 15.67 19.15 -11.95
N ILE A 66 15.61 18.79 -10.66
CA ILE A 66 16.73 18.99 -9.72
C ILE A 66 17.74 17.85 -9.84
N THR A 67 18.51 17.87 -10.92
CA THR A 67 19.51 16.83 -11.24
C THR A 67 20.54 16.60 -10.13
N GLU A 68 20.88 17.64 -9.34
CA GLU A 68 21.84 17.51 -8.24
C GLU A 68 21.31 16.63 -7.09
N ALA A 69 19.99 16.54 -6.95
CA ALA A 69 19.31 15.73 -5.94
C ALA A 69 19.13 14.27 -6.39
N THR A 70 19.04 14.01 -7.70
CA THR A 70 18.84 12.67 -8.29
C THR A 70 19.84 11.65 -7.74
N ARG A 71 21.13 11.99 -7.68
CA ARG A 71 22.17 11.08 -7.16
C ARG A 71 21.91 10.62 -5.73
N TYR A 72 21.35 11.50 -4.87
CA TYR A 72 21.08 11.19 -3.47
C TYR A 72 19.86 10.27 -3.34
N ILE A 73 18.87 10.45 -4.21
CA ILE A 73 17.69 9.59 -4.28
C ILE A 73 18.08 8.20 -4.79
N GLU A 74 18.85 8.12 -5.87
CA GLU A 74 19.34 6.85 -6.43
C GLU A 74 20.22 6.08 -5.45
N THR A 75 21.14 6.78 -4.77
CA THR A 75 21.98 6.18 -3.73
C THR A 75 21.12 5.61 -2.61
N TYR A 76 20.13 6.39 -2.13
CA TYR A 76 19.23 5.93 -1.08
C TYR A 76 18.37 4.74 -1.53
N ARG A 77 17.83 4.76 -2.75
CA ARG A 77 17.07 3.65 -3.33
C ARG A 77 17.90 2.37 -3.39
N THR A 78 19.17 2.48 -3.78
CA THR A 78 20.11 1.36 -3.85
C THR A 78 20.38 0.79 -2.46
N GLN A 79 20.73 1.65 -1.50
CA GLN A 79 20.95 1.24 -0.11
C GLN A 79 19.71 0.63 0.53
N LEU A 80 18.53 1.23 0.30
CA LEU A 80 17.26 0.73 0.80
C LEU A 80 16.93 -0.64 0.18
N LYS A 81 17.21 -0.83 -1.11
CA LYS A 81 17.02 -2.11 -1.80
C LYS A 81 17.93 -3.19 -1.20
N GLU A 82 19.21 -2.89 -1.00
CA GLU A 82 20.16 -3.81 -0.36
C GLU A 82 19.75 -4.14 1.07
N PHE A 83 19.35 -3.14 1.84
CA PHE A 83 18.84 -3.31 3.20
C PHE A 83 17.58 -4.18 3.25
N CYS A 84 16.61 -3.94 2.37
CA CYS A 84 15.39 -4.77 2.31
C CYS A 84 15.68 -6.21 1.89
N ASN A 85 16.73 -6.44 1.10
CA ASN A 85 17.13 -7.79 0.67
C ASN A 85 17.76 -8.61 1.82
N SER A 86 18.29 -7.96 2.86
CA SER A 86 18.96 -8.63 3.98
C SER A 86 18.16 -8.57 5.29
N LEU A 87 17.19 -7.66 5.42
CA LEU A 87 16.41 -7.50 6.63
C LEU A 87 15.38 -8.62 6.79
N SER A 88 15.62 -9.51 7.76
CA SER A 88 14.66 -10.54 8.17
C SER A 88 13.36 -9.93 8.68
N ILE A 89 12.23 -10.57 8.38
CA ILE A 89 10.92 -10.15 8.89
C ILE A 89 10.86 -10.22 10.42
N SER A 90 11.54 -11.19 11.03
CA SER A 90 11.62 -11.32 12.50
C SER A 90 12.08 -10.03 13.20
N LEU A 91 12.98 -9.27 12.57
CA LEU A 91 13.51 -8.00 13.08
C LEU A 91 12.58 -6.80 12.82
N CYS A 92 11.56 -6.98 11.98
CA CYS A 92 10.56 -5.95 11.64
C CYS A 92 9.27 -6.07 12.44
N LEU A 93 9.13 -7.11 13.26
CA LEU A 93 7.88 -7.40 13.95
C LEU A 93 7.53 -6.28 14.92
N LYS A 94 6.27 -5.83 14.86
CA LYS A 94 5.68 -4.75 15.67
C LYS A 94 6.25 -3.36 15.40
N GLU A 95 7.19 -3.24 14.47
CA GLU A 95 7.65 -1.93 14.00
C GLU A 95 6.58 -1.26 13.14
N ARG A 96 6.42 0.05 13.33
CA ARG A 96 5.55 0.87 12.51
C ARG A 96 6.37 1.50 11.38
N PHE A 97 6.01 1.16 10.16
CA PHE A 97 6.62 1.68 8.94
C PHE A 97 6.04 3.04 8.53
N SER A 98 4.83 3.36 8.98
CA SER A 98 4.18 4.64 8.72
C SER A 98 3.23 5.06 9.85
N SER A 99 3.03 6.37 9.98
CA SER A 99 2.06 6.97 10.89
C SER A 99 1.01 7.68 10.05
N ILE A 100 -0.05 6.96 9.68
CA ILE A 100 -1.09 7.47 8.77
C ILE A 100 -2.37 7.77 9.56
N PRO A 101 -3.01 8.93 9.35
CA PRO A 101 -4.31 9.20 9.96
C PRO A 101 -5.38 8.28 9.36
N HIS A 102 -5.90 7.34 10.17
CA HIS A 102 -6.90 6.33 9.77
C HIS A 102 -8.19 6.90 9.14
N LEU A 103 -8.48 8.19 9.27
CA LEU A 103 -9.68 8.81 8.70
C LEU A 103 -9.60 9.00 7.17
N GLN A 104 -8.40 9.00 6.59
CA GLN A 104 -8.17 9.28 5.16
C GLN A 104 -7.74 8.04 4.37
N CYS A 105 -7.41 6.96 5.07
CA CYS A 105 -6.91 5.73 4.48
C CYS A 105 -7.69 4.53 5.02
N GLU A 106 -7.87 3.54 4.16
CA GLU A 106 -8.40 2.25 4.55
C GLU A 106 -7.24 1.24 4.60
N THR A 107 -7.40 0.16 5.38
CA THR A 107 -6.36 -0.85 5.52
C THR A 107 -6.67 -2.12 4.74
N VAL A 108 -5.62 -2.79 4.27
CA VAL A 108 -5.67 -4.17 3.80
C VAL A 108 -4.75 -5.00 4.67
N THR A 109 -5.20 -6.18 5.07
CA THR A 109 -4.43 -7.09 5.91
C THR A 109 -4.27 -8.44 5.23
N PHE A 110 -3.02 -8.86 5.06
CA PHE A 110 -2.62 -10.16 4.57
C PHE A 110 -2.16 -11.02 5.74
N VAL A 111 -2.80 -12.16 5.95
CA VAL A 111 -2.30 -13.19 6.86
C VAL A 111 -1.64 -14.27 6.02
N LEU A 112 -0.33 -14.44 6.15
CA LEU A 112 0.52 -15.31 5.35
C LEU A 112 1.03 -16.48 6.20
N ASP A 113 0.97 -17.69 5.64
CA ASP A 113 1.51 -18.93 6.21
C ASP A 113 3.03 -19.00 6.10
N TRP A 114 3.70 -17.94 6.57
CA TRP A 114 5.16 -17.78 6.50
C TRP A 114 5.75 -17.83 7.91
N GLU A 115 6.94 -18.41 8.01
CA GLU A 115 7.78 -18.29 9.20
C GLU A 115 8.68 -17.03 9.07
N PRO A 116 8.68 -16.12 10.06
CA PRO A 116 9.43 -14.85 9.98
C PRO A 116 10.95 -15.01 9.81
N GLU A 117 11.50 -16.11 10.31
CA GLU A 117 12.94 -16.42 10.25
C GLU A 117 13.39 -16.85 8.85
N GLU A 118 12.47 -17.38 8.04
CA GLU A 118 12.74 -17.89 6.69
C GLU A 118 12.59 -16.82 5.60
N HIS A 119 12.06 -15.64 5.95
CA HIS A 119 11.66 -14.61 5.00
C HIS A 119 12.30 -13.25 5.32
N VAL A 120 12.49 -12.45 4.28
CA VAL A 120 13.02 -11.09 4.36
C VAL A 120 11.98 -10.07 3.91
N LEU A 121 12.18 -8.79 4.26
CA LEU A 121 11.27 -7.72 3.90
C LEU A 121 11.06 -7.60 2.38
N LYS A 122 12.07 -7.98 1.59
CA LYS A 122 11.97 -8.08 0.13
C LYS A 122 10.83 -8.98 -0.33
N ASP A 123 10.56 -10.08 0.36
CA ASP A 123 9.54 -11.06 -0.04
C ASP A 123 8.14 -10.45 0.08
N ILE A 124 7.88 -9.70 1.16
CA ILE A 124 6.67 -8.90 1.31
C ILE A 124 6.58 -7.85 0.19
N LYS A 125 7.66 -7.11 -0.08
CA LYS A 125 7.65 -6.10 -1.14
C LYS A 125 7.36 -6.70 -2.52
N ASN A 126 7.91 -7.88 -2.82
CA ASN A 126 7.65 -8.58 -4.07
C ASN A 126 6.19 -9.04 -4.17
N LEU A 127 5.63 -9.57 -3.09
CA LEU A 127 4.22 -9.95 -3.01
C LEU A 127 3.32 -8.75 -3.31
N LEU A 128 3.55 -7.62 -2.62
CA LEU A 128 2.77 -6.40 -2.82
C LEU A 128 2.93 -5.85 -4.25
N ALA A 129 4.14 -5.91 -4.81
CA ALA A 129 4.39 -5.49 -6.18
C ALA A 129 3.59 -6.32 -7.20
N GLN A 130 3.49 -7.64 -7.00
CA GLN A 130 2.72 -8.53 -7.88
C GLN A 130 1.22 -8.26 -7.87
N VAL A 131 0.65 -7.86 -6.72
CA VAL A 131 -0.81 -7.75 -6.56
C VAL A 131 -1.35 -6.34 -6.69
N SER A 132 -0.50 -5.33 -6.53
CA SER A 132 -0.89 -3.92 -6.51
C SER A 132 -0.08 -3.04 -7.46
N ASP A 133 0.70 -3.66 -8.36
CA ASP A 133 1.69 -3.00 -9.22
C ASP A 133 2.70 -2.14 -8.43
N GLY A 134 2.84 -2.42 -7.12
CA GLY A 134 3.79 -1.76 -6.20
C GLY A 134 3.41 -0.35 -5.75
N LYS A 135 2.30 0.21 -6.24
CA LYS A 135 1.97 1.64 -6.05
C LYS A 135 0.83 1.92 -5.06
N LEU A 136 -0.05 0.94 -4.83
CA LEU A 136 -1.28 1.21 -4.06
C LEU A 136 -1.09 1.08 -2.56
N LEU A 137 -0.20 0.20 -2.12
CA LEU A 137 -0.16 -0.24 -0.73
C LEU A 137 1.09 0.27 -0.01
N LYS A 138 0.88 1.01 1.07
CA LYS A 138 1.93 1.41 2.00
C LYS A 138 1.93 0.46 3.19
N ILE A 139 3.05 -0.19 3.49
CA ILE A 139 3.16 -1.05 4.69
C ILE A 139 3.01 -0.16 5.92
N GLU A 140 2.11 -0.54 6.83
CA GLU A 140 1.93 0.13 8.12
C GLU A 140 2.67 -0.61 9.23
N CYS A 141 2.42 -1.91 9.34
CA CYS A 141 3.07 -2.77 10.32
C CYS A 141 3.13 -4.22 9.83
N ILE A 142 4.07 -4.96 10.43
CA ILE A 142 4.14 -6.40 10.29
C ILE A 142 4.07 -6.98 11.70
N GLU A 143 3.13 -7.89 11.92
CA GLU A 143 2.89 -8.50 13.21
C GLU A 143 2.98 -10.02 13.09
N GLN A 144 3.35 -10.67 14.19
CA GLN A 144 3.30 -12.12 14.30
C GLN A 144 2.26 -12.47 15.36
N THR A 145 1.29 -13.28 14.96
CA THR A 145 0.40 -14.00 15.88
C THR A 145 0.75 -15.48 15.77
N ASN A 146 -0.04 -16.25 15.01
CA ASN A 146 0.27 -17.63 14.63
C ASN A 146 0.79 -17.73 13.18
N SER A 147 0.93 -16.60 12.52
CA SER A 147 1.27 -16.40 11.11
C SER A 147 1.72 -14.95 10.94
N ILE A 148 2.42 -14.65 9.85
CA ILE A 148 2.81 -13.27 9.54
C ILE A 148 1.57 -12.49 9.09
N CYS A 149 1.33 -11.37 9.73
CA CYS A 149 0.25 -10.44 9.44
C CYS A 149 0.87 -9.15 8.89
N VAL A 150 0.64 -8.86 7.61
CA VAL A 150 1.09 -7.62 6.97
C VAL A 150 -0.11 -6.71 6.82
N THR A 151 -0.08 -5.58 7.51
CA THR A 151 -1.10 -4.52 7.36
C THR A 151 -0.53 -3.43 6.47
N CYS A 152 -1.27 -3.09 5.44
CA CYS A 152 -0.96 -1.97 4.56
C CYS A 152 -2.14 -1.01 4.52
N SER A 153 -1.89 0.23 4.14
CA SER A 153 -2.92 1.23 3.88
C SER A 153 -2.84 1.81 2.49
N PHE A 154 -3.98 2.33 2.07
CA PHE A 154 -4.18 2.99 0.79
C PHE A 154 -5.23 4.10 0.94
N PRO A 155 -5.24 5.11 0.05
CA PRO A 155 -6.22 6.19 0.09
C PRO A 155 -7.66 5.68 -0.02
N PHE A 156 -8.59 6.21 0.77
CA PHE A 156 -9.99 5.78 0.72
C PHE A 156 -10.61 5.91 -0.68
N THR A 157 -10.16 6.90 -1.47
CA THR A 157 -10.57 7.11 -2.87
C THR A 157 -10.32 5.89 -3.76
N ASP A 158 -9.35 5.05 -3.40
CA ASP A 158 -8.90 3.93 -4.22
C ASP A 158 -9.54 2.61 -3.78
N ILE A 159 -10.46 2.60 -2.81
CA ILE A 159 -11.08 1.38 -2.27
C ILE A 159 -11.63 0.45 -3.34
N GLY A 160 -12.33 1.02 -4.32
CA GLY A 160 -12.91 0.26 -5.43
C GLY A 160 -11.84 -0.41 -6.31
N PHE A 161 -10.76 0.31 -6.59
CA PHE A 161 -9.64 -0.17 -7.39
C PHE A 161 -8.83 -1.23 -6.62
N THR A 162 -8.53 -0.99 -5.35
CA THR A 162 -7.83 -1.93 -4.47
C THR A 162 -8.60 -3.23 -4.33
N VAL A 163 -9.91 -3.18 -4.06
CA VAL A 163 -10.76 -4.38 -3.99
C VAL A 163 -10.69 -5.19 -5.29
N LEU A 164 -10.83 -4.52 -6.44
CA LEU A 164 -10.77 -5.18 -7.75
C LEU A 164 -9.42 -5.88 -7.97
N ARG A 165 -8.31 -5.18 -7.73
CA ARG A 165 -6.95 -5.72 -7.92
C ARG A 165 -6.66 -6.90 -6.99
N MET A 166 -7.10 -6.83 -5.73
CA MET A 166 -6.95 -7.94 -4.79
C MET A 166 -7.71 -9.19 -5.23
N ILE A 167 -8.91 -9.01 -5.81
CA ILE A 167 -9.72 -10.12 -6.31
C ILE A 167 -9.10 -10.74 -7.56
N GLU A 168 -8.63 -9.92 -8.51
CA GLU A 168 -8.00 -10.40 -9.74
C GLU A 168 -6.74 -11.22 -9.45
N ASN A 169 -5.96 -10.79 -8.45
CA ASN A 169 -4.70 -11.43 -8.08
C ASN A 169 -4.80 -12.42 -6.92
N ILE A 170 -6.02 -12.78 -6.48
CA ILE A 170 -6.21 -13.63 -5.30
C ILE A 170 -5.53 -15.00 -5.43
N HIS A 171 -5.50 -15.55 -6.65
CA HIS A 171 -4.86 -16.83 -6.95
C HIS A 171 -3.34 -16.79 -6.75
N ILE A 172 -2.69 -15.67 -7.06
CA ILE A 172 -1.26 -15.44 -6.80
C ILE A 172 -1.03 -15.43 -5.28
N LEU A 173 -1.84 -14.68 -4.54
CA LEU A 173 -1.75 -14.63 -3.08
C LEU A 173 -1.93 -16.01 -2.44
N MET A 174 -2.89 -16.81 -2.93
CA MET A 174 -3.09 -18.19 -2.48
C MET A 174 -1.86 -19.06 -2.72
N GLY A 175 -1.25 -18.98 -3.90
CA GLY A 175 0.00 -19.68 -4.23
C GLY A 175 1.19 -19.24 -3.37
N GLN A 176 1.16 -18.02 -2.86
CA GLN A 176 2.17 -17.45 -1.95
C GLN A 176 1.85 -17.69 -0.47
N GLY A 177 0.92 -18.61 -0.15
CA GLY A 177 0.68 -18.99 1.25
C GLY A 177 -0.33 -18.10 1.98
N LEU A 178 -1.16 -17.31 1.29
CA LEU A 178 -2.24 -16.55 1.94
C LEU A 178 -3.16 -17.49 2.75
N LYS A 179 -3.44 -17.12 4.00
CA LYS A 179 -4.44 -17.71 4.90
C LYS A 179 -5.69 -16.85 5.03
N LYS A 180 -5.56 -15.52 4.99
CA LYS A 180 -6.71 -14.60 5.11
C LYS A 180 -6.38 -13.26 4.48
N LEU A 181 -7.34 -12.67 3.79
CA LEU A 181 -7.27 -11.32 3.24
C LEU A 181 -8.48 -10.50 3.70
N THR A 182 -8.22 -9.33 4.27
CA THR A 182 -9.25 -8.37 4.69
C THR A 182 -8.97 -6.98 4.13
N ILE A 183 -10.02 -6.22 3.84
CA ILE A 183 -9.96 -4.78 3.58
C ILE A 183 -10.90 -4.10 4.58
N GLY A 184 -10.35 -3.26 5.46
CA GLY A 184 -11.04 -2.75 6.64
C GLY A 184 -11.66 -3.90 7.42
N ASN A 185 -12.99 -3.85 7.60
CA ASN A 185 -13.75 -4.89 8.28
C ASN A 185 -14.23 -6.04 7.38
N LEU A 186 -14.05 -5.94 6.05
CA LEU A 186 -14.51 -6.94 5.10
C LEU A 186 -13.47 -8.05 4.92
N THR A 187 -13.86 -9.32 5.11
CA THR A 187 -13.02 -10.46 4.73
C THR A 187 -13.28 -10.82 3.26
N LEU A 188 -12.28 -10.62 2.40
CA LEU A 188 -12.36 -11.00 0.99
C LEU A 188 -12.11 -12.49 0.77
N TRP A 189 -11.21 -13.06 1.56
CA TRP A 189 -10.84 -14.47 1.43
C TRP A 189 -10.30 -15.05 2.75
N ARG A 190 -10.53 -16.34 2.97
CA ARG A 190 -9.98 -17.10 4.09
C ARG A 190 -9.77 -18.55 3.66
N ARG A 191 -8.58 -19.09 3.90
CA ARG A 191 -8.27 -20.51 3.77
C ARG A 191 -9.12 -21.29 4.77
N GLN A 192 -9.82 -22.30 4.31
CA GLN A 192 -10.49 -23.25 5.21
C GLN A 192 -9.46 -24.32 5.61
N ASP A 193 -9.22 -24.50 6.91
CA ASP A 193 -8.30 -25.52 7.40
C ASP A 193 -8.90 -26.91 7.20
N VAL A 194 -8.17 -27.79 6.50
CA VAL A 194 -8.55 -29.20 6.26
C VAL A 194 -8.71 -29.97 7.58
N ARG A 195 -8.10 -29.53 8.69
CA ARG A 195 -8.30 -30.15 10.01
C ARG A 195 -9.71 -29.98 10.57
N GLN A 196 -10.51 -29.03 10.07
CA GLN A 196 -11.96 -29.00 10.36
C GLN A 196 -12.78 -29.87 9.40
N LYS A 197 -12.21 -30.31 8.27
CA LYS A 197 -12.84 -31.24 7.31
C LYS A 197 -12.81 -32.69 7.78
N GLU A 198 -11.81 -33.13 8.54
CA GLU A 198 -11.74 -34.52 9.03
C GLU A 198 -12.83 -34.88 10.06
N LEU A 199 -13.49 -33.90 10.67
CA LEU A 199 -14.66 -34.12 11.53
C LEU A 199 -16.00 -34.07 10.79
N LYS A 200 -16.00 -33.77 9.48
CA LYS A 200 -17.21 -33.70 8.65
C LYS A 200 -16.97 -34.44 7.35
N GLU A 201 -16.81 -35.75 7.47
CA GLU A 201 -16.66 -36.64 6.33
C GLU A 201 -17.89 -36.63 5.39
N LYS A 202 -17.54 -36.66 4.10
CA LYS A 202 -18.17 -37.34 2.96
C LYS A 202 -19.34 -36.64 2.24
N ASP A 203 -19.11 -36.47 0.94
CA ASP A 203 -19.99 -36.06 -0.16
C ASP A 203 -20.36 -34.57 -0.35
N GLN A 204 -19.90 -33.66 0.51
CA GLN A 204 -20.25 -32.23 0.40
C GLN A 204 -19.16 -31.32 -0.22
N ASP A 205 -17.98 -31.87 -0.51
CA ASP A 205 -16.75 -31.07 -0.69
C ASP A 205 -16.67 -30.37 -2.06
N THR A 206 -17.15 -31.01 -3.13
CA THR A 206 -17.30 -30.36 -4.44
C THR A 206 -18.38 -29.28 -4.44
N LEU A 207 -19.44 -29.46 -3.66
CA LEU A 207 -20.52 -28.47 -3.56
C LEU A 207 -20.09 -27.25 -2.75
N GLN A 208 -19.32 -27.40 -1.68
CA GLN A 208 -18.88 -26.26 -0.87
C GLN A 208 -17.84 -25.38 -1.57
N ASP A 209 -16.93 -25.97 -2.35
CA ASP A 209 -15.97 -25.21 -3.15
C ASP A 209 -16.69 -24.47 -4.30
N ILE A 210 -17.66 -25.13 -4.95
CA ILE A 210 -18.52 -24.50 -5.96
C ILE A 210 -19.38 -23.39 -5.32
N ILE A 211 -19.94 -23.60 -4.13
CA ILE A 211 -20.73 -22.60 -3.40
C ILE A 211 -19.84 -21.42 -3.00
N SER A 212 -18.63 -21.66 -2.52
CA SER A 212 -17.68 -20.60 -2.17
C SER A 212 -17.28 -19.79 -3.39
N TYR A 213 -17.00 -20.45 -4.52
CA TYR A 213 -16.75 -19.79 -5.80
C TYR A 213 -17.99 -19.00 -6.28
N ILE A 214 -19.20 -19.56 -6.17
CA ILE A 214 -20.45 -18.88 -6.54
C ILE A 214 -20.73 -17.68 -5.64
N ILE A 215 -20.49 -17.78 -4.33
CA ILE A 215 -20.64 -16.67 -3.38
C ILE A 215 -19.63 -15.58 -3.72
N LEU A 216 -18.38 -15.96 -4.01
CA LEU A 216 -17.34 -15.01 -4.41
C LEU A 216 -17.69 -14.33 -5.73
N GLN A 217 -18.15 -15.07 -6.75
CA GLN A 217 -18.66 -14.52 -8.01
C GLN A 217 -19.90 -13.63 -7.82
N SER A 218 -20.80 -14.00 -6.92
CA SER A 218 -22.02 -13.23 -6.61
C SER A 218 -21.68 -11.93 -5.90
N ASN A 219 -20.75 -11.96 -4.95
CA ASN A 219 -20.24 -10.78 -4.27
C ASN A 219 -19.45 -9.89 -5.24
N ILE A 220 -18.64 -10.46 -6.14
CA ILE A 220 -17.99 -9.71 -7.23
C ILE A 220 -19.04 -9.01 -8.10
N LYS A 221 -20.10 -9.72 -8.49
CA LYS A 221 -21.17 -9.15 -9.33
C LYS A 221 -21.94 -8.03 -8.60
N LYS A 222 -22.18 -8.21 -7.31
CA LYS A 222 -22.81 -7.20 -6.45
C LYS A 222 -21.92 -5.97 -6.28
N MET A 223 -20.65 -6.16 -5.95
CA MET A 223 -19.68 -5.07 -5.85
C MET A 223 -19.49 -4.35 -7.18
N LYS A 224 -19.37 -5.07 -8.31
CA LYS A 224 -19.34 -4.45 -9.65
C LYS A 224 -20.58 -3.60 -9.93
N LYS A 225 -21.75 -4.01 -9.43
CA LYS A 225 -22.99 -3.23 -9.56
C LYS A 225 -22.98 -1.99 -8.67
N GLU A 226 -22.53 -2.12 -7.42
CA GLU A 226 -22.43 -1.01 -6.46
C GLU A 226 -21.38 0.03 -6.88
N LEU A 227 -20.20 -0.41 -7.32
CA LEU A 227 -19.17 0.46 -7.91
C LEU A 227 -19.68 1.19 -9.15
N ARG A 228 -20.43 0.51 -10.04
CA ARG A 228 -20.98 1.14 -11.24
C ARG A 228 -22.01 2.23 -10.89
N VAL A 229 -22.74 2.07 -9.80
CA VAL A 229 -23.67 3.09 -9.27
C VAL A 229 -22.88 4.26 -8.64
N HIS A 230 -21.81 3.99 -7.89
CA HIS A 230 -20.98 5.04 -7.29
C HIS A 230 -20.25 5.88 -8.36
N VAL A 231 -19.62 5.24 -9.36
CA VAL A 231 -18.91 5.95 -10.44
C VAL A 231 -19.88 6.75 -11.32
N CYS A 232 -21.06 6.23 -11.63
CA CYS A 232 -22.10 7.00 -12.35
C CYS A 232 -22.70 8.13 -11.52
N GLY A 233 -22.75 8.00 -10.19
CA GLY A 233 -23.18 9.07 -9.29
C GLY A 233 -22.19 10.23 -9.26
N TYR A 234 -20.89 9.93 -9.19
CA TYR A 234 -19.83 10.94 -9.22
C TYR A 234 -19.73 11.69 -10.56
N MET A 235 -19.96 11.02 -11.70
CA MET A 235 -19.98 11.71 -13.01
C MET A 235 -21.21 12.62 -13.21
N LYS A 236 -22.30 12.41 -12.47
CA LYS A 236 -23.51 13.26 -12.57
C LYS A 236 -23.49 14.48 -11.65
N CYS A 237 -22.55 14.58 -10.70
CA CYS A 237 -22.42 15.73 -9.81
C CYS A 237 -21.34 16.74 -10.24
N ASN A 238 -20.61 16.50 -11.34
CA ASN A 238 -19.54 17.35 -11.85
C ASN A 238 -19.78 17.86 -13.28
N VAL A 239 -21.05 18.11 -13.66
CA VAL A 239 -21.40 18.87 -14.88
C VAL A 239 -22.23 20.08 -14.49
#